data_AF-A0A443LQ69-F1
#
_entry.id   AF-A0A443LQ69-F1
#
_cell.length_a   1.000
_cell.length_b   1.000
_cell.length_c   1.000
_cell.angle_alpha   90.00
_cell.angle_beta   90.00
_cell.angle_gamma   90.00
#
_symmetry.space_group_name_H-M   'P 1'
#
loop_
_entity.id
_entity.type
_entity.pdbx_description
1 polymer ?
#
loop_
_entity_poly.entity_id
_entity_poly.type
_entity_poly.pdbx_seq_one_letter_code
_entity_poly.pdbx_strand_id
1 'polypeptide(L)'
;MAEKKWRPSKDPLFRGDHKDSLCVPVPSADDSIVRHVMYLEGPGRETPYLSTTEQREVAERFAQQGGVWSTSVSNASAEGVTHISKSDLLGLMRGQGKGDAKWPDAYEVMQARRYVEEHGEHLLDFRKVDDPKTVVTKIFFKP
;
A
#
# COMPACT_ATOMS: atom_id res chain seq x y z
N MET A 1 16.67 -20.90 7.40
CA MET A 1 15.94 -21.23 6.16
C MET A 1 16.10 -20.06 5.21
N ALA A 2 16.50 -20.25 3.96
CA ALA A 2 16.60 -19.13 3.02
C ALA A 2 15.21 -18.55 2.81
N GLU A 3 15.02 -17.26 3.12
CA GLU A 3 13.76 -16.57 2.84
C GLU A 3 13.47 -16.65 1.35
N LYS A 4 12.31 -17.19 1.00
CA LYS A 4 11.86 -17.25 -0.40
C LYS A 4 11.71 -15.81 -0.90
N LYS A 5 12.53 -15.42 -1.87
CA LYS A 5 12.44 -14.10 -2.52
C LYS A 5 11.06 -13.96 -3.19
N TRP A 6 10.29 -12.94 -2.77
CA TRP A 6 8.99 -12.60 -3.35
C TRP A 6 9.14 -12.18 -4.82
N ARG A 7 8.16 -12.58 -5.66
CA ARG A 7 8.16 -12.29 -7.11
C ARG A 7 6.84 -11.63 -7.52
N PRO A 8 6.86 -10.40 -8.05
CA PRO A 8 5.65 -9.66 -8.42
C PRO A 8 4.69 -10.40 -9.35
N SER A 9 5.22 -11.23 -10.25
CA SER A 9 4.42 -11.96 -11.26
C SER A 9 3.77 -13.24 -10.75
N LYS A 10 4.08 -13.69 -9.53
CA LYS A 10 3.65 -15.02 -9.03
C LYS A 10 3.14 -14.99 -7.61
N ASP A 11 3.80 -14.24 -6.75
CA ASP A 11 3.52 -14.25 -5.32
C ASP A 11 2.51 -13.13 -5.00
N PRO A 12 1.52 -13.38 -4.13
CA PRO A 12 0.47 -12.42 -3.83
C PRO A 12 0.97 -11.25 -2.98
N LEU A 13 0.15 -10.20 -2.92
CA LEU A 13 0.22 -9.14 -1.92
C LEU A 13 -0.98 -9.28 -0.97
N PHE A 14 -0.78 -8.95 0.29
CA PHE A 14 -1.78 -9.03 1.34
C PHE A 14 -2.12 -7.66 1.89
N ARG A 15 -3.37 -7.50 2.33
CA ARG A 15 -3.86 -6.29 3.00
C ARG A 15 -4.70 -6.69 4.20
N GLY A 16 -4.41 -6.10 5.35
CA GLY A 16 -5.32 -6.12 6.48
C GLY A 16 -6.37 -5.03 6.32
N ASP A 17 -7.64 -5.38 6.45
CA ASP A 17 -8.75 -4.42 6.38
C ASP A 17 -9.93 -4.93 7.23
N HIS A 18 -11.07 -4.25 7.16
CA HIS A 18 -12.29 -4.72 7.80
C HIS A 18 -12.68 -6.14 7.35
N LYS A 19 -13.40 -6.83 8.25
CA LYS A 19 -13.79 -8.22 8.05
C LYS A 19 -14.60 -8.41 6.77
N ASP A 20 -15.52 -7.50 6.47
CA ASP A 20 -16.51 -7.67 5.41
C ASP A 20 -16.42 -6.63 4.29
N SER A 21 -15.46 -5.70 4.39
CA SER A 21 -15.28 -4.64 3.40
C SER A 21 -13.81 -4.25 3.31
N LEU A 22 -13.44 -3.73 2.14
CA LEU A 22 -12.16 -3.06 1.92
C LEU A 22 -12.38 -1.55 1.98
N CYS A 23 -11.40 -0.82 2.50
CA CYS A 23 -11.35 0.62 2.33
C CYS A 23 -11.32 0.96 0.84
N VAL A 24 -12.08 1.99 0.46
CA VAL A 24 -12.11 2.49 -0.91
C VAL A 24 -11.19 3.72 -0.98
N PRO A 25 -10.12 3.68 -1.79
CA PRO A 25 -9.24 4.83 -1.96
C PRO A 25 -9.98 5.95 -2.71
N VAL A 26 -9.55 7.18 -2.46
CA VAL A 26 -10.10 8.39 -3.09
C VAL A 26 -9.05 8.94 -4.06
N PRO A 27 -9.19 8.74 -5.38
CA PRO A 27 -8.17 9.08 -6.39
C PRO A 27 -7.76 10.56 -6.38
N SER A 28 -8.66 11.45 -5.98
CA SER A 28 -8.44 12.89 -5.93
C SER A 28 -8.00 13.41 -4.55
N ALA A 29 -7.80 12.54 -3.57
CA ALA A 29 -7.31 12.93 -2.25
C ALA A 29 -5.83 13.32 -2.28
N ASP A 30 -5.35 13.89 -1.17
CA ASP A 30 -3.94 14.24 -1.01
C ASP A 30 -3.03 13.02 -1.23
N ASP A 31 -2.08 13.17 -2.14
CA ASP A 31 -1.26 12.09 -2.67
C ASP A 31 0.14 12.02 -2.03
N SER A 32 0.30 12.59 -0.83
CA SER A 32 1.56 12.47 -0.11
C SER A 32 1.79 11.05 0.40
N ILE A 33 2.78 10.36 -0.17
CA ILE A 33 3.19 9.03 0.25
C ILE A 33 3.66 9.02 1.71
N VAL A 34 4.41 10.05 2.14
CA VAL A 34 4.91 10.13 3.52
C VAL A 34 3.76 10.22 4.51
N ARG A 35 2.77 11.08 4.24
CA ARG A 35 1.58 11.20 5.09
C ARG A 35 0.80 9.89 5.16
N HIS A 36 0.64 9.21 4.01
CA HIS A 36 -0.04 7.93 3.91
C HIS A 36 0.63 6.86 4.76
N VAL A 37 1.93 6.63 4.57
CA VAL A 37 2.70 5.57 5.25
C VAL A 37 2.78 5.81 6.76
N MET A 38 2.93 7.06 7.18
CA MET A 38 2.99 7.41 8.60
C MET A 38 1.62 7.48 9.28
N TYR A 39 0.52 7.28 8.53
CA TYR A 39 -0.84 7.48 9.02
C TYR A 39 -1.02 8.86 9.69
N LEU A 40 -0.41 9.91 9.12
CA LEU A 40 -0.60 11.27 9.62
C LEU A 40 -2.08 11.62 9.46
N GLU A 41 -2.71 12.07 10.55
CA GLU A 41 -4.17 12.31 10.70
C GLU A 41 -5.01 11.06 11.03
N GLY A 42 -4.37 9.91 11.23
CA GLY A 42 -4.97 8.70 11.78
C GLY A 42 -5.60 7.75 10.76
N PRO A 43 -6.13 6.59 11.23
CA PRO A 43 -6.79 5.60 10.37
C PRO A 43 -8.04 6.17 9.69
N GLY A 44 -8.28 5.77 8.44
CA GLY A 44 -9.50 6.15 7.69
C GLY A 44 -9.43 7.49 6.96
N ARG A 45 -8.27 8.17 7.01
CA ARG A 45 -8.01 9.32 6.15
C ARG A 45 -8.12 8.94 4.67
N GLU A 46 -8.72 9.82 3.88
CA GLU A 46 -8.74 9.72 2.43
C GLU A 46 -7.34 9.83 1.82
N THR A 47 -7.07 8.95 0.87
CA THR A 47 -5.80 8.78 0.17
C THR A 47 -6.07 8.06 -1.14
N PRO A 48 -5.30 8.33 -2.20
CA PRO A 48 -5.40 7.56 -3.44
C PRO A 48 -4.74 6.17 -3.35
N TYR A 49 -4.14 5.83 -2.20
CA TYR A 49 -3.34 4.63 -2.05
C TYR A 49 -4.00 3.57 -1.17
N LEU A 50 -3.78 2.30 -1.52
CA LEU A 50 -3.96 1.17 -0.59
C LEU A 50 -2.61 0.52 -0.27
N SER A 51 -2.28 0.48 1.03
CA SER A 51 -1.13 -0.28 1.54
C SER A 51 -1.36 -1.78 1.43
N THR A 52 -0.32 -2.48 0.98
CA THR A 52 -0.25 -3.93 0.86
C THR A 52 1.13 -4.41 1.30
N THR A 53 1.30 -5.72 1.57
CA THR A 53 2.55 -6.30 2.05
C THR A 53 2.79 -7.70 1.46
N GLU A 54 4.05 -8.10 1.34
CA GLU A 54 4.46 -9.45 0.93
C GLU A 54 4.18 -10.49 2.05
N GLN A 55 3.97 -10.04 3.30
CA GLN A 55 3.88 -10.88 4.49
C GLN A 55 2.44 -10.93 5.04
N ARG A 56 1.85 -12.13 5.10
CA ARG A 56 0.48 -12.31 5.60
C ARG A 56 0.37 -11.89 7.07
N GLU A 57 1.38 -12.19 7.88
CA GLU A 57 1.43 -11.92 9.31
C GLU A 57 1.40 -10.41 9.60
N VAL A 58 2.02 -9.61 8.72
CA VAL A 58 1.94 -8.14 8.80
C VAL A 58 0.52 -7.69 8.46
N ALA A 59 -0.11 -8.23 7.42
CA ALA A 59 -1.50 -7.91 7.09
C ALA A 59 -2.46 -8.30 8.22
N GLU A 60 -2.25 -9.43 8.89
CA GLU A 60 -3.04 -9.86 10.07
C GLU A 60 -2.91 -8.87 11.23
N ARG A 61 -1.69 -8.36 11.48
CA ARG A 61 -1.47 -7.31 12.50
C ARG A 61 -2.26 -6.04 12.21
N PHE A 62 -2.31 -5.61 10.95
CA PHE A 62 -3.07 -4.41 10.55
C PHE A 62 -4.58 -4.63 10.47
N ALA A 63 -5.04 -5.86 10.19
CA ALA A 63 -6.46 -6.17 10.18
C ALA A 63 -7.10 -6.02 11.57
N GLN A 64 -6.33 -6.21 12.65
CA GLN A 64 -6.84 -6.28 14.03
C GLN A 64 -7.98 -7.32 14.17
N GLN A 65 -9.23 -6.87 14.34
CA GLN A 65 -10.42 -7.74 14.38
C GLN A 65 -11.08 -7.98 13.00
N GLY A 66 -10.45 -7.46 11.95
CA GLY A 66 -10.92 -7.50 10.57
C GLY A 66 -10.57 -8.79 9.83
N GLY A 67 -10.22 -8.65 8.56
CA GLY A 67 -9.87 -9.75 7.67
C GLY A 67 -8.63 -9.44 6.84
N VAL A 68 -7.97 -10.50 6.39
CA VAL A 68 -6.88 -10.39 5.41
C VAL A 68 -7.44 -10.62 4.02
N TRP A 69 -7.09 -9.72 3.12
CA TRP A 69 -7.42 -9.78 1.72
C TRP A 69 -6.13 -9.97 0.93
N SER A 70 -6.24 -10.63 -0.22
CA SER A 70 -5.11 -10.92 -1.10
C SER A 70 -5.37 -10.38 -2.51
N THR A 71 -4.31 -9.98 -3.18
CA THR A 71 -4.31 -9.54 -4.58
C THR A 71 -3.00 -9.95 -5.25
N SER A 72 -2.87 -9.66 -6.54
CA SER A 72 -1.63 -9.79 -7.29
C SER A 72 -1.36 -8.52 -8.10
N VAL A 73 -0.08 -8.25 -8.37
CA VAL A 73 0.33 -7.09 -9.18
C VAL A 73 -0.29 -7.15 -10.57
N SER A 74 -0.41 -8.36 -11.15
CA SER A 74 -1.04 -8.55 -12.46
C SER A 74 -2.52 -8.18 -12.45
N ASN A 75 -3.26 -8.56 -11.41
CA ASN A 75 -4.70 -8.28 -11.32
C ASN A 75 -4.94 -6.78 -11.13
N ALA A 76 -4.17 -6.13 -10.26
CA ALA A 76 -4.23 -4.69 -10.09
C ALA A 76 -3.92 -3.95 -11.40
N SER A 77 -2.84 -4.33 -12.07
CA SER A 77 -2.41 -3.69 -13.33
C SER A 77 -3.42 -3.85 -14.45
N ALA A 78 -4.13 -4.99 -14.53
CA ALA A 78 -5.17 -5.23 -15.52
C ALA A 78 -6.37 -4.27 -15.38
N GLU A 79 -6.59 -3.72 -14.19
CA GLU A 79 -7.64 -2.73 -13.89
C GLU A 79 -7.13 -1.29 -13.87
N GLY A 80 -5.90 -1.03 -14.37
CA GLY A 80 -5.32 0.31 -14.43
C GLY A 80 -4.75 0.83 -13.10
N VAL A 81 -4.73 0.02 -12.05
CA VAL A 81 -4.11 0.36 -10.77
C VAL A 81 -2.59 0.30 -10.90
N THR A 82 -1.90 1.36 -10.49
CA THR A 82 -0.43 1.41 -10.56
C THR A 82 0.18 0.78 -9.31
N HIS A 83 1.09 -0.19 -9.48
CA HIS A 83 1.84 -0.76 -8.38
C HIS A 83 3.11 0.04 -8.11
N ILE A 84 3.27 0.54 -6.88
CA ILE A 84 4.52 1.12 -6.40
C ILE A 84 5.18 0.10 -5.49
N SER A 85 6.31 -0.46 -5.95
CA SER A 85 6.99 -1.51 -5.22
C SER A 85 7.66 -0.98 -3.95
N LYS A 86 7.90 -1.87 -2.97
CA LYS A 86 8.75 -1.56 -1.80
C LYS A 86 10.08 -0.92 -2.22
N SER A 87 10.77 -1.48 -3.21
CA SER A 87 12.03 -0.92 -3.71
C SER A 87 11.88 0.49 -4.27
N ASP A 88 10.77 0.79 -4.95
CA ASP A 88 10.49 2.12 -5.51
C ASP A 88 10.18 3.11 -4.39
N LEU A 89 9.35 2.74 -3.41
CA LEU A 89 9.07 3.56 -2.22
C LEU A 89 10.38 3.92 -1.49
N LEU A 90 11.24 2.94 -1.25
CA LEU A 90 12.56 3.16 -0.65
C LEU A 90 13.48 3.99 -1.57
N GLY A 91 13.29 3.95 -2.88
CA GLY A 91 13.99 4.83 -3.81
C GLY A 91 13.57 6.29 -3.67
N LEU A 92 12.27 6.52 -3.47
CA LEU A 92 11.66 7.85 -3.30
C LEU A 92 11.98 8.46 -1.94
N MET A 93 12.05 7.66 -0.87
CA MET A 93 12.32 8.11 0.50
C MET A 93 13.81 8.20 0.82
N ARG A 94 14.50 9.18 0.22
CA ARG A 94 15.89 9.53 0.50
C ARG A 94 16.02 11.03 0.76
N GLY A 95 16.72 11.42 1.83
CA GLY A 95 16.80 12.83 2.24
C GLY A 95 15.42 13.39 2.57
N GLN A 96 15.02 14.50 1.94
CA GLN A 96 13.68 15.08 2.04
C GLN A 96 12.64 14.40 1.12
N GLY A 97 12.95 13.19 0.63
CA GLY A 97 12.11 12.49 -0.32
C GLY A 97 12.18 13.07 -1.73
N LYS A 98 11.56 12.36 -2.68
CA LYS A 98 11.53 12.71 -4.11
C LYS A 98 10.14 12.46 -4.68
N GLY A 99 9.75 13.26 -5.68
CA GLY A 99 8.44 13.13 -6.34
C GLY A 99 7.30 13.15 -5.32
N ASP A 100 6.44 12.14 -5.41
CA ASP A 100 5.26 11.95 -4.55
C ASP A 100 5.61 11.66 -3.06
N ALA A 101 6.88 11.38 -2.75
CA ALA A 101 7.36 11.24 -1.37
C ALA A 101 8.09 12.48 -0.84
N LYS A 102 8.10 13.61 -1.58
CA LYS A 102 8.72 14.86 -1.12
C LYS A 102 8.04 15.36 0.14
N TRP A 103 8.82 15.69 1.16
CA TRP A 103 8.31 16.12 2.46
C TRP A 103 9.24 17.13 3.14
N PRO A 104 8.73 18.13 3.88
CA PRO A 104 9.56 19.18 4.48
C PRO A 104 10.61 18.64 5.47
N ASP A 105 10.23 17.66 6.29
CA ASP A 105 11.07 17.09 7.33
C ASP A 105 11.73 15.77 6.87
N ALA A 106 13.07 15.79 6.74
CA ALA A 106 13.84 14.60 6.39
C ALA A 106 13.79 13.51 7.46
N TYR A 107 13.58 13.87 8.74
CA TYR A 107 13.43 12.88 9.80
C TYR A 107 12.15 12.07 9.62
N GLU A 108 11.03 12.74 9.31
CA GLU A 108 9.75 12.07 9.04
C GLU A 108 9.84 11.18 7.79
N VAL A 109 10.53 11.63 6.73
CA VAL A 109 10.81 10.76 5.56
C VAL A 109 11.57 9.49 5.97
N MET A 110 12.57 9.62 6.85
CA MET A 110 13.33 8.48 7.32
C MET A 110 12.51 7.55 8.23
N GLN A 111 11.56 8.09 9.01
CA GLN A 111 10.61 7.26 9.77
C GLN A 111 9.64 6.52 8.82
N ALA A 112 9.05 7.22 7.84
CA ALA A 112 8.20 6.59 6.82
C ALA A 112 8.95 5.46 6.09
N ARG A 113 10.21 5.73 5.71
CA ARG A 113 11.10 4.73 5.10
C ARG A 113 11.24 3.49 5.98
N ARG A 114 11.50 3.69 7.28
CA ARG A 114 11.64 2.59 8.23
C ARG A 114 10.35 1.76 8.31
N TYR A 115 9.16 2.38 8.31
CA TYR A 115 7.89 1.65 8.30
C TYR A 115 7.69 0.84 7.01
N VAL A 116 8.07 1.39 5.84
CA VAL A 116 8.06 0.63 4.59
C VAL A 116 8.98 -0.59 4.65
N GLU A 117 10.18 -0.43 5.22
CA GLU A 117 11.13 -1.55 5.40
C GLU A 117 10.58 -2.60 6.38
N GLU A 118 10.09 -2.17 7.54
CA GLU A 118 9.60 -3.04 8.62
C GLU A 118 8.37 -3.85 8.20
N HIS A 119 7.41 -3.21 7.52
CA HIS A 119 6.16 -3.84 7.10
C HIS A 119 6.25 -4.50 5.73
N GLY A 120 7.37 -4.35 5.03
CA GLY A 120 7.50 -4.78 3.64
C GLY A 120 6.42 -4.17 2.75
N GLU A 121 6.19 -2.86 2.90
CA GLU A 121 5.02 -2.18 2.34
C GLU A 121 5.16 -1.94 0.83
N HIS A 122 4.05 -2.12 0.12
CA HIS A 122 3.84 -1.74 -1.28
C HIS A 122 2.56 -0.91 -1.36
N LEU A 123 2.48 0.02 -2.32
CA LEU A 123 1.27 0.79 -2.56
C LEU A 123 0.61 0.36 -3.87
N LEU A 124 -0.72 0.30 -3.83
CA LEU A 124 -1.58 0.31 -5.00
C LEU A 124 -2.13 1.73 -5.18
N ASP A 125 -1.79 2.38 -6.29
CA ASP A 125 -2.15 3.77 -6.61
C ASP A 125 -3.35 3.81 -7.57
N PHE A 126 -4.41 4.46 -7.12
CA PHE A 126 -5.70 4.57 -7.79
C PHE A 126 -5.93 5.91 -8.47
N ARG A 127 -4.94 6.83 -8.55
CA ARG A 127 -5.11 8.16 -9.19
C ARG A 127 -5.61 8.09 -10.63
N LYS A 128 -5.40 6.97 -11.33
CA LYS A 128 -5.82 6.75 -12.73
C LYS A 128 -7.08 5.86 -12.87
N VAL A 129 -7.78 5.60 -11.78
CA VAL A 129 -8.93 4.68 -11.74
C VAL A 129 -10.21 5.48 -11.60
N ASP A 130 -11.12 5.34 -12.56
CA ASP A 130 -12.39 6.09 -12.60
C ASP A 130 -13.40 5.61 -11.55
N ASP A 131 -13.47 4.29 -11.31
CA ASP A 131 -14.35 3.68 -10.29
C ASP A 131 -13.54 2.79 -9.31
N PRO A 132 -12.92 3.42 -8.29
CA PRO A 132 -12.11 2.69 -7.31
C PRO A 132 -12.90 1.66 -6.52
N LYS A 133 -14.18 1.93 -6.24
CA LYS A 133 -15.02 1.02 -5.45
C LYS A 133 -15.20 -0.31 -6.18
N THR A 134 -15.56 -0.25 -7.46
CA THR A 134 -15.70 -1.46 -8.27
C THR A 134 -14.35 -2.16 -8.45
N VAL A 135 -13.29 -1.42 -8.75
CA VAL A 135 -11.96 -2.01 -8.97
C VAL A 135 -11.42 -2.70 -7.72
N VAL A 136 -11.54 -2.09 -6.53
CA VAL A 136 -11.10 -2.71 -5.26
C VAL A 136 -11.79 -4.07 -5.04
N THR A 137 -13.10 -4.15 -5.24
CA THR A 137 -13.84 -5.42 -5.09
C THR A 137 -13.46 -6.48 -6.12
N LYS A 138 -12.94 -6.06 -7.28
CA LYS A 138 -12.54 -6.95 -8.37
C LYS A 138 -11.13 -7.51 -8.20
N ILE A 139 -10.21 -6.72 -7.65
CA ILE A 139 -8.80 -7.11 -7.57
C ILE A 139 -8.42 -7.80 -6.26
N PHE A 140 -9.23 -7.68 -5.21
CA PHE A 140 -8.99 -8.30 -3.91
C PHE A 140 -9.92 -9.46 -3.63
N PHE A 141 -9.36 -10.50 -3.02
CA PHE A 141 -10.07 -11.73 -2.68
C PHE A 141 -9.77 -12.12 -1.24
N LYS A 142 -10.78 -12.62 -0.52
CA LYS A 142 -10.52 -13.34 0.73
C LYS A 142 -9.83 -14.66 0.40
N PRO A 143 -8.64 -14.94 0.97
CA PRO A 143 -7.96 -16.22 0.79
C PRO A 143 -8.71 -17.37 1.44
#